data_AF-A0A3B5RBV0-F1
#
_entry.id   AF-A0A3B5RBV0-F1
#
_cell.length_a   1.000
_cell.length_b   1.000
_cell.length_c   1.000
_cell.angle_alpha   90.00
_cell.angle_beta   90.00
_cell.angle_gamma   90.00
#
_symmetry.space_group_name_H-M   'P 1'
#
loop_
_entity.id
_entity.type
_entity.pdbx_description
1 polymer ?
#
loop_
_entity_poly.entity_id
_entity_poly.type
_entity_poly.pdbx_seq_one_letter_code
_entity_poly.pdbx_strand_id
1 'polypeptide(L)'
;MASEGGLILRNVSRAHEGGYTCRVNGVSSETSWLLIKDVSKPASLSVSPDSSQVLEYQSFSLSCSSSAPGWTIRRFSENTRKTSSCGGDWGVLSSSVCRLQTAKKSDSALYWCESPTMQRSNTVQITVYDRPVVLLIPALPVASGRNVNLTCLTRSPSAASADFYRNDSFIGSGSWSFILRSVSTDDEGSYSCRTGGGVSPPGWLSVRAPPDPDPDPDPDSSSSSPLRSILWKILYAPVSIFYFIPTCVFIYKLRHRATGWSPAGRTRTSGPRRAAEEEEAAAGGDDYDDAMAPVTTQHHF
;
A
#
# COMPACT_ATOMS: atom_id res chain seq x y z
N MET A 1 49.97 0.96 -0.02
CA MET A 1 49.22 1.57 -1.13
C MET A 1 47.94 0.77 -1.29
N ALA A 2 46.77 1.38 -1.10
CA ALA A 2 45.49 0.72 -1.35
C ALA A 2 45.26 0.73 -2.87
N SER A 3 45.01 -0.42 -3.48
CA SER A 3 44.57 -0.52 -4.88
C SER A 3 43.04 -0.49 -4.91
N GLU A 4 42.47 0.47 -5.60
CA GLU A 4 41.01 0.58 -5.78
C GLU A 4 40.58 -0.24 -7.00
N GLY A 5 39.54 -1.06 -6.84
CA GLY A 5 38.95 -1.86 -7.92
C GLY A 5 37.44 -1.76 -7.85
N GLY A 6 36.77 -1.67 -9.00
CA GLY A 6 35.32 -1.50 -9.10
C GLY A 6 34.68 -2.49 -10.08
N LEU A 7 33.44 -2.90 -9.79
CA LEU A 7 32.59 -3.66 -10.70
C LEU A 7 31.67 -2.70 -11.45
N ILE A 8 31.74 -2.69 -12.79
CA ILE A 8 30.86 -1.89 -13.64
C ILE A 8 29.89 -2.84 -14.35
N LEU A 9 28.61 -2.77 -13.98
CA LEU A 9 27.53 -3.48 -14.66
C LEU A 9 27.02 -2.62 -15.82
N ARG A 10 27.05 -3.14 -17.05
CA ARG A 10 26.52 -2.48 -18.23
C ARG A 10 25.21 -3.14 -18.64
N ASN A 11 24.24 -2.33 -19.08
CA ASN A 11 22.91 -2.79 -19.49
C ASN A 11 22.20 -3.60 -18.38
N VAL A 12 22.04 -2.95 -17.22
CA VAL A 12 21.48 -3.54 -16.01
C VAL A 12 20.03 -3.98 -16.27
N SER A 13 19.75 -5.23 -15.94
CA SER A 13 18.44 -5.90 -16.06
C SER A 13 18.12 -6.63 -14.77
N ARG A 14 16.85 -7.03 -14.56
CA ARG A 14 16.41 -7.72 -13.33
C ARG A 14 17.25 -8.96 -12.95
N ALA A 15 17.96 -9.59 -13.89
CA ALA A 15 18.89 -10.68 -13.62
C ALA A 15 20.12 -10.28 -12.79
N HIS A 16 20.43 -8.98 -12.71
CA HIS A 16 21.51 -8.43 -11.89
C HIS A 16 21.01 -7.97 -10.50
N GLU A 17 19.75 -8.25 -10.14
CA GLU A 17 19.26 -7.98 -8.80
C GLU A 17 19.82 -9.02 -7.82
N GLY A 18 20.41 -8.57 -6.70
CA GLY A 18 20.99 -9.48 -5.73
C GLY A 18 21.94 -8.84 -4.74
N GLY A 19 22.52 -9.68 -3.88
CA GLY A 19 23.54 -9.30 -2.92
C GLY A 19 24.95 -9.37 -3.52
N TYR A 20 25.70 -8.29 -3.39
CA TYR A 20 27.07 -8.16 -3.87
C TYR A 20 28.03 -8.06 -2.68
N THR A 21 29.08 -8.87 -2.71
CA THR A 21 30.18 -8.83 -1.73
C THR A 21 31.50 -8.64 -2.44
N CYS A 22 32.35 -7.76 -1.93
CA CYS A 22 33.73 -7.63 -2.40
C CYS A 22 34.63 -8.55 -1.57
N ARG A 23 35.61 -9.20 -2.21
CA ARG A 23 36.57 -10.07 -1.51
C ARG A 23 38.00 -9.69 -1.87
N VAL A 24 38.82 -9.36 -0.87
CA VAL A 24 40.23 -9.01 -1.02
C VAL A 24 41.06 -9.87 -0.08
N ASN A 25 42.04 -10.60 -0.61
CA ASN A 25 42.95 -11.46 0.15
C ASN A 25 42.23 -12.43 1.12
N GLY A 26 41.10 -12.99 0.68
CA GLY A 26 40.32 -13.95 1.46
C GLY A 26 39.28 -13.35 2.41
N VAL A 27 39.35 -12.04 2.70
CA VAL A 27 38.39 -11.31 3.54
C VAL A 27 37.27 -10.72 2.68
N SER A 28 36.01 -11.00 3.05
CA SER A 28 34.83 -10.48 2.36
C SER A 28 34.26 -9.24 3.06
N SER A 29 33.70 -8.32 2.30
CA SER A 29 32.91 -7.21 2.81
C SER A 29 31.52 -7.68 3.27
N GLU A 30 30.82 -6.78 3.97
CA GLU A 30 29.37 -6.89 4.15
C GLU A 30 28.65 -6.92 2.80
N THR A 31 27.51 -7.63 2.76
CA THR A 31 26.68 -7.76 1.55
C THR A 31 25.94 -6.46 1.28
N SER A 32 26.15 -5.89 0.09
CA SER A 32 25.40 -4.75 -0.43
C SER A 32 24.33 -5.23 -1.40
N TRP A 33 23.08 -4.87 -1.16
CA TRP A 33 21.96 -5.28 -2.00
C TRP A 33 21.77 -4.28 -3.15
N LEU A 34 21.78 -4.77 -4.39
CA LEU A 34 21.38 -4.02 -5.57
C LEU A 34 19.94 -4.39 -5.92
N LEU A 35 19.03 -3.44 -5.78
CA LEU A 35 17.63 -3.58 -6.20
C LEU A 35 17.42 -2.83 -7.52
N ILE A 36 16.90 -3.52 -8.53
CA ILE A 36 16.70 -2.92 -9.86
C ILE A 36 15.25 -2.51 -9.98
N LYS A 37 15.01 -1.20 -9.98
CA LYS A 37 13.67 -0.66 -10.25
C LYS A 37 13.38 -0.78 -11.74
N ASP A 38 12.23 -1.37 -12.05
CA ASP A 38 11.68 -1.37 -13.40
C ASP A 38 11.32 0.07 -13.78
N VAL A 39 12.02 0.64 -14.76
CA VAL A 39 11.79 2.02 -15.25
C VAL A 39 10.59 2.08 -16.22
N SER A 40 9.93 0.94 -16.46
CA SER A 40 8.73 0.90 -17.29
C SER A 40 7.62 1.75 -16.67
N LYS A 41 6.96 2.57 -17.51
CA LYS A 41 5.83 3.39 -17.07
C LYS A 41 4.77 2.47 -16.45
N PRO A 42 4.35 2.69 -15.20
CA PRO A 42 3.35 1.84 -14.57
C PRO A 42 2.06 1.90 -15.38
N ALA A 43 1.34 0.77 -15.43
CA ALA A 43 0.06 0.75 -16.12
C ALA A 43 -0.90 1.76 -15.50
N SER A 44 -1.71 2.38 -16.35
CA SER A 44 -2.70 3.38 -15.95
C SER A 44 -4.09 2.92 -16.36
N LEU A 45 -4.99 2.81 -15.40
CA LEU A 45 -6.42 2.65 -15.64
C LEU A 45 -7.03 4.02 -15.97
N SER A 46 -7.92 4.05 -16.97
CA SER A 46 -8.71 5.22 -17.37
C SER A 46 -10.18 4.84 -17.50
N VAL A 47 -11.07 5.82 -17.28
CA VAL A 47 -12.54 5.66 -17.37
C VAL A 47 -13.08 6.56 -18.47
N SER A 48 -14.02 6.05 -19.26
CA SER A 48 -14.72 6.83 -20.28
C SER A 48 -16.23 6.58 -20.23
N PRO A 49 -17.07 7.62 -20.04
CA PRO A 49 -16.68 9.02 -19.79
C PRO A 49 -15.88 9.19 -18.48
N ASP A 50 -15.04 10.25 -18.40
CA ASP A 50 -14.21 10.52 -17.21
C ASP A 50 -15.09 10.96 -16.04
N SER A 51 -15.57 9.99 -15.28
CA SER A 51 -16.44 10.24 -14.13
C SER A 51 -16.28 9.17 -13.04
N SER A 52 -16.20 9.59 -11.78
CA SER A 52 -16.33 8.71 -10.61
C SER A 52 -17.78 8.33 -10.29
N GLN A 53 -18.74 9.01 -10.92
CA GLN A 53 -20.17 8.78 -10.73
C GLN A 53 -20.84 8.39 -12.03
N VAL A 54 -21.71 7.38 -11.97
CA VAL A 54 -22.47 6.90 -13.12
C VAL A 54 -23.93 6.81 -12.73
N LEU A 55 -24.80 7.19 -13.66
CA LEU A 55 -26.23 7.01 -13.51
C LEU A 55 -26.60 5.55 -13.84
N GLU A 56 -27.47 4.94 -13.04
CA GLU A 56 -27.93 3.58 -13.32
C GLU A 56 -28.57 3.48 -14.72
N TYR A 57 -28.28 2.38 -15.40
CA TYR A 57 -28.60 2.04 -16.80
C TYR A 57 -27.80 2.79 -17.87
N GLN A 58 -26.83 3.63 -17.49
CA GLN A 58 -25.85 4.18 -18.45
C GLN A 58 -24.71 3.21 -18.71
N SER A 59 -24.01 3.42 -19.82
CA SER A 59 -22.80 2.68 -20.17
C SER A 59 -21.55 3.44 -19.78
N PHE A 60 -20.51 2.72 -19.34
CA PHE A 60 -19.16 3.27 -19.22
C PHE A 60 -18.12 2.21 -19.59
N SER A 61 -16.90 2.66 -19.82
CA SER A 61 -15.79 1.81 -20.21
C SER A 61 -14.56 2.09 -19.37
N LEU A 62 -13.79 1.04 -19.13
CA LEU A 62 -12.53 1.03 -18.42
C LEU A 62 -11.46 0.59 -19.40
N SER A 63 -10.34 1.30 -19.47
CA SER A 63 -9.23 0.95 -20.36
C SER A 63 -7.91 0.99 -19.62
N CYS A 64 -7.09 -0.04 -19.84
CA CYS A 64 -5.75 -0.11 -19.30
C CYS A 64 -4.71 0.31 -20.33
N SER A 65 -3.91 1.34 -20.00
CA SER A 65 -2.75 1.75 -20.77
C SER A 65 -1.48 1.18 -20.14
N SER A 66 -0.77 0.29 -20.84
CA SER A 66 0.45 -0.35 -20.36
C SER A 66 1.41 -0.63 -21.52
N SER A 67 2.72 -0.58 -21.26
CA SER A 67 3.76 -1.02 -22.20
C SER A 67 3.96 -2.54 -22.23
N ALA A 68 3.51 -3.24 -21.18
CA ALA A 68 3.62 -4.69 -21.08
C ALA A 68 2.28 -5.38 -21.42
N PRO A 69 2.29 -6.54 -22.10
CA PRO A 69 1.08 -7.29 -22.37
C PRO A 69 0.56 -8.01 -21.12
N GLY A 70 -0.70 -8.48 -21.17
CA GLY A 70 -1.27 -9.36 -20.16
C GLY A 70 -1.91 -8.68 -18.95
N TRP A 71 -2.09 -7.35 -18.96
CA TRP A 71 -2.83 -6.65 -17.90
C TRP A 71 -4.33 -6.94 -17.99
N THR A 72 -4.93 -7.26 -16.85
CA THR A 72 -6.36 -7.59 -16.75
C THR A 72 -7.09 -6.55 -15.91
N ILE A 73 -8.30 -6.16 -16.30
CA ILE A 73 -9.12 -5.24 -15.52
C ILE A 73 -9.83 -6.04 -14.42
N ARG A 74 -9.65 -5.59 -13.17
CA ARG A 74 -10.16 -6.21 -11.95
C ARG A 74 -11.10 -5.25 -11.25
N ARG A 75 -12.01 -5.83 -10.46
CA ARG A 75 -12.99 -5.12 -9.65
C ARG A 75 -13.07 -5.73 -8.27
N PHE A 76 -13.14 -4.91 -7.23
CA PHE A 76 -13.56 -5.31 -5.88
C PHE A 76 -14.92 -4.69 -5.57
N SER A 77 -15.94 -5.54 -5.45
CA SER A 77 -17.28 -5.10 -5.06
C SER A 77 -17.43 -5.22 -3.55
N GLU A 78 -17.67 -4.09 -2.89
CA GLU A 78 -17.86 -4.05 -1.44
C GLU A 78 -19.13 -4.81 -1.00
N ASN A 79 -20.19 -4.77 -1.82
CA ASN A 79 -21.46 -5.45 -1.56
C ASN A 79 -21.31 -6.98 -1.47
N THR A 80 -20.52 -7.59 -2.36
CA THR A 80 -20.31 -9.04 -2.40
C THR A 80 -18.99 -9.46 -1.73
N ARG A 81 -18.16 -8.49 -1.33
CA ARG A 81 -16.78 -8.67 -0.87
C ARG A 81 -15.95 -9.59 -1.78
N LYS A 82 -16.21 -9.54 -3.08
CA LYS A 82 -15.58 -10.41 -4.09
C LYS A 82 -14.72 -9.58 -5.03
N THR A 83 -13.52 -10.10 -5.32
CA THR A 83 -12.70 -9.65 -6.44
C THR A 83 -13.01 -10.48 -7.67
N SER A 84 -13.27 -9.82 -8.79
CA SER A 84 -13.52 -10.47 -10.08
C SER A 84 -12.79 -9.76 -11.22
N SER A 85 -12.52 -10.48 -12.29
CA SER A 85 -12.00 -9.89 -13.54
C SER A 85 -13.15 -9.46 -14.43
N CYS A 86 -12.90 -8.50 -15.33
CA CYS A 86 -13.88 -8.14 -16.35
C CYS A 86 -14.23 -9.34 -17.24
N GLY A 87 -15.52 -9.55 -17.46
CA GLY A 87 -16.07 -10.70 -18.17
C GLY A 87 -17.49 -11.01 -17.70
N GLY A 88 -17.93 -12.24 -17.98
CA GLY A 88 -19.34 -12.67 -17.93
C GLY A 88 -20.15 -12.33 -16.67
N ASP A 89 -19.51 -12.02 -15.55
CA ASP A 89 -20.18 -11.62 -14.30
C ASP A 89 -20.66 -10.15 -14.28
N TRP A 90 -20.00 -9.22 -14.98
CA TRP A 90 -20.31 -7.78 -14.87
C TRP A 90 -19.86 -6.88 -16.03
N GLY A 91 -19.11 -7.38 -17.02
CA GLY A 91 -18.59 -6.53 -18.08
C GLY A 91 -18.24 -7.29 -19.36
N VAL A 92 -18.22 -6.58 -20.48
CA VAL A 92 -17.83 -7.15 -21.77
C VAL A 92 -16.41 -6.70 -22.07
N LEU A 93 -15.47 -7.65 -22.12
CA LEU A 93 -14.09 -7.38 -22.49
C LEU A 93 -13.96 -7.37 -24.01
N SER A 94 -13.49 -6.25 -24.56
CA SER A 94 -13.16 -6.10 -25.97
C SER A 94 -11.75 -5.56 -26.08
N SER A 95 -10.80 -6.41 -26.49
CA SER A 95 -9.37 -6.09 -26.45
C SER A 95 -8.92 -5.67 -25.03
N SER A 96 -8.35 -4.47 -24.86
CA SER A 96 -7.93 -3.90 -23.58
C SER A 96 -8.98 -3.00 -22.91
N VAL A 97 -10.22 -3.03 -23.38
CA VAL A 97 -11.33 -2.20 -22.88
C VAL A 97 -12.42 -3.09 -22.28
N CYS A 98 -12.74 -2.86 -21.01
CA CYS A 98 -13.88 -3.47 -20.35
C CYS A 98 -15.07 -2.51 -20.40
N ARG A 99 -16.19 -2.94 -20.99
CA ARG A 99 -17.37 -2.10 -21.14
C ARG A 99 -18.53 -2.64 -20.31
N LEU A 100 -19.08 -1.81 -19.44
CA LEU A 100 -20.39 -2.06 -18.84
C LEU A 100 -21.43 -1.37 -19.72
N GLN A 101 -22.24 -2.16 -20.41
CA GLN A 101 -23.28 -1.61 -21.28
C GLN A 101 -24.44 -1.02 -20.47
N THR A 102 -24.78 -1.68 -19.35
CA THR A 102 -25.91 -1.31 -18.50
C THR A 102 -25.46 -1.36 -17.05
N ALA A 103 -24.90 -0.26 -16.55
CA ALA A 103 -24.44 -0.16 -15.18
C ALA A 103 -25.62 -0.31 -14.21
N LYS A 104 -25.47 -1.16 -13.19
CA LYS A 104 -26.42 -1.32 -12.08
C LYS A 104 -25.82 -0.80 -10.79
N LYS A 105 -26.65 -0.48 -9.80
CA LYS A 105 -26.16 -0.09 -8.46
C LYS A 105 -25.15 -1.09 -7.88
N SER A 106 -25.34 -2.39 -8.14
CA SER A 106 -24.44 -3.48 -7.74
C SER A 106 -23.05 -3.44 -8.39
N ASP A 107 -22.88 -2.64 -9.45
CA ASP A 107 -21.59 -2.45 -10.12
C ASP A 107 -20.72 -1.41 -9.44
N SER A 108 -21.23 -0.68 -8.43
CA SER A 108 -20.40 0.20 -7.61
C SER A 108 -19.25 -0.57 -6.96
N ALA A 109 -18.02 -0.13 -7.22
CA ALA A 109 -16.82 -0.89 -6.87
C ALA A 109 -15.52 -0.09 -7.04
N LEU A 110 -14.43 -0.67 -6.53
CA LEU A 110 -13.07 -0.27 -6.84
C LEU A 110 -12.57 -1.04 -8.07
N TYR A 111 -11.94 -0.33 -9.01
CA TYR A 111 -11.42 -0.87 -10.26
C TYR A 111 -9.94 -0.60 -10.40
N TRP A 112 -9.16 -1.57 -10.89
CA TRP A 112 -7.74 -1.43 -11.19
C TRP A 112 -7.34 -2.38 -12.32
N CYS A 113 -6.17 -2.17 -12.92
CA CYS A 113 -5.51 -3.18 -13.73
C CYS A 113 -4.55 -4.02 -12.89
N GLU A 114 -4.49 -5.32 -13.14
CA GLU A 114 -3.58 -6.26 -12.49
C GLU A 114 -2.73 -6.98 -13.55
N SER A 115 -1.41 -6.95 -13.36
CA SER A 115 -0.45 -7.65 -14.23
C SER A 115 -0.36 -9.15 -13.87
N PRO A 116 0.23 -9.99 -14.74
CA PRO A 116 0.51 -11.40 -14.40
C PRO A 116 1.45 -11.57 -13.21
N THR A 117 2.26 -10.55 -12.92
CA THR A 117 3.19 -10.50 -11.77
C THR A 117 2.58 -9.81 -10.55
N MET A 118 1.25 -9.71 -10.48
CA MET A 118 0.49 -9.14 -9.36
C MET A 118 0.78 -7.65 -9.07
N GLN A 119 1.26 -6.90 -10.06
CA GLN A 119 1.37 -5.44 -9.96
C GLN A 119 0.00 -4.81 -10.22
N ARG A 120 -0.27 -3.67 -9.57
CA ARG A 120 -1.52 -2.94 -9.72
C ARG A 120 -1.30 -1.55 -10.31
N SER A 121 -2.20 -1.11 -11.17
CA SER A 121 -2.28 0.28 -11.62
C SER A 121 -2.81 1.20 -10.51
N ASN A 122 -3.06 2.46 -10.84
CA ASN A 122 -3.98 3.28 -10.07
C ASN A 122 -5.36 2.59 -9.92
N THR A 123 -6.01 2.90 -8.80
CA THR A 123 -7.35 2.42 -8.48
C THR A 123 -8.35 3.55 -8.67
N VAL A 124 -9.52 3.23 -9.23
CA VAL A 124 -10.63 4.17 -9.38
C VAL A 124 -11.85 3.63 -8.63
N GLN A 125 -12.50 4.48 -7.85
CA GLN A 125 -13.80 4.17 -7.26
C GLN A 125 -14.90 4.72 -8.16
N ILE A 126 -15.77 3.84 -8.65
CA ILE A 126 -16.95 4.24 -9.42
C ILE A 126 -18.19 3.90 -8.60
N THR A 127 -19.06 4.89 -8.44
CA THR A 127 -20.35 4.73 -7.74
C THR A 127 -21.50 4.88 -8.73
N VAL A 128 -22.35 3.86 -8.81
CA VAL A 128 -23.54 3.86 -9.67
C VAL A 128 -24.74 4.28 -8.84
N TYR A 129 -25.39 5.37 -9.23
CA TYR A 129 -26.53 5.94 -8.53
C TYR A 129 -27.83 5.67 -9.28
N ASP A 130 -28.82 5.13 -8.57
CA ASP A 130 -30.22 5.21 -8.98
C ASP A 130 -30.85 6.48 -8.41
N ARG A 131 -30.58 7.61 -9.10
CA ARG A 131 -31.12 8.93 -8.77
C ARG A 131 -31.53 9.64 -10.06
N PRO A 132 -32.33 10.71 -9.98
CA PRO A 132 -32.70 11.47 -11.19
C PRO A 132 -31.52 12.21 -11.82
N VAL A 133 -30.55 12.63 -11.00
CA VAL A 133 -29.42 13.50 -11.38
C VAL A 133 -28.10 12.95 -10.81
N VAL A 134 -27.03 13.03 -11.59
CA VAL A 134 -25.64 12.77 -11.16
C VAL A 134 -24.70 13.84 -11.71
N LEU A 135 -23.55 14.03 -11.05
CA LEU A 135 -22.50 14.92 -11.52
C LEU A 135 -21.39 14.10 -12.18
N LEU A 136 -21.10 14.37 -13.45
CA LEU A 136 -19.92 13.87 -14.12
C LEU A 136 -18.72 14.70 -13.65
N ILE A 137 -17.92 14.09 -12.79
CA ILE A 137 -16.75 14.69 -12.14
C ILE A 137 -15.56 13.73 -12.28
N PRO A 138 -14.36 14.20 -12.66
CA PRO A 138 -13.22 13.34 -13.00
C PRO A 138 -12.98 12.21 -12.00
N ALA A 139 -12.71 11.01 -12.52
CA ALA A 139 -12.53 9.83 -11.67
C ALA A 139 -11.15 9.76 -11.02
N LEU A 140 -10.21 10.55 -11.55
CA LEU A 140 -8.80 10.57 -11.14
C LEU A 140 -8.35 11.99 -10.80
N PRO A 141 -7.31 12.13 -9.96
CA PRO A 141 -6.75 13.43 -9.62
C PRO A 141 -6.25 14.20 -10.86
N VAL A 142 -6.73 15.43 -11.03
CA VAL A 142 -6.43 16.30 -12.16
C VAL A 142 -5.16 17.09 -11.87
N ALA A 143 -4.28 17.30 -12.86
CA ALA A 143 -3.10 18.13 -12.65
C ALA A 143 -3.47 19.63 -12.54
N SER A 144 -2.79 20.36 -11.66
CA SER A 144 -2.93 21.81 -11.54
C SER A 144 -2.72 22.52 -12.89
N GLY A 145 -3.43 23.61 -13.12
CA GLY A 145 -3.42 24.39 -14.37
C GLY A 145 -4.29 23.82 -15.49
N ARG A 146 -4.94 22.67 -15.29
CA ARG A 146 -5.88 22.09 -16.28
C ARG A 146 -7.30 22.64 -16.11
N ASN A 147 -8.10 22.52 -17.15
CA ASN A 147 -9.52 22.83 -17.07
C ASN A 147 -10.30 21.56 -16.72
N VAL A 148 -11.29 21.68 -15.84
CA VAL A 148 -12.20 20.60 -15.47
C VAL A 148 -13.61 20.99 -15.90
N ASN A 149 -14.26 20.11 -16.65
CA ASN A 149 -15.65 20.31 -17.08
C ASN A 149 -16.57 19.45 -16.22
N LEU A 150 -17.29 20.08 -15.30
CA LEU A 150 -18.31 19.44 -14.48
C LEU A 150 -19.61 19.39 -15.27
N THR A 151 -20.14 18.20 -15.55
CA THR A 151 -21.38 18.06 -16.33
C THR A 151 -22.48 17.43 -15.49
N CYS A 152 -23.62 18.11 -15.38
CA CYS A 152 -24.80 17.63 -14.67
C CYS A 152 -25.64 16.77 -15.62
N LEU A 153 -25.81 15.48 -15.31
CA LEU A 153 -26.58 14.54 -16.12
C LEU A 153 -27.92 14.24 -15.45
N THR A 154 -29.02 14.28 -16.19
CA THR A 154 -30.38 13.95 -15.72
C THR A 154 -31.12 13.03 -16.68
N ARG A 155 -32.03 12.20 -16.16
CA ARG A 155 -32.94 11.37 -16.98
C ARG A 155 -34.06 12.20 -17.64
N SER A 156 -34.42 13.32 -17.03
CA SER A 156 -35.57 14.13 -17.43
C SER A 156 -35.15 15.60 -17.45
N PRO A 157 -34.63 16.10 -18.58
CA PRO A 157 -34.23 17.49 -18.69
C PRO A 157 -35.47 18.38 -18.71
N SER A 158 -35.81 18.94 -17.54
CA SER A 158 -36.95 19.86 -17.38
C SER A 158 -36.53 21.32 -17.23
N ALA A 159 -35.28 21.59 -16.87
CA ALA A 159 -34.73 22.93 -16.70
C ALA A 159 -33.82 23.30 -17.88
N ALA A 160 -33.63 24.59 -18.18
CA ALA A 160 -32.68 25.02 -19.21
C ALA A 160 -31.22 25.06 -18.71
N SER A 161 -31.02 24.99 -17.40
CA SER A 161 -29.71 25.12 -16.74
C SER A 161 -29.63 24.31 -15.44
N ALA A 162 -28.40 24.16 -14.95
CA ALA A 162 -28.07 23.57 -13.67
C ALA A 162 -27.28 24.57 -12.81
N ASP A 163 -27.56 24.59 -11.51
CA ASP A 163 -26.75 25.29 -10.52
C ASP A 163 -25.65 24.35 -10.02
N PHE A 164 -24.43 24.86 -9.84
CA PHE A 164 -23.29 24.10 -9.36
C PHE A 164 -22.85 24.60 -7.99
N TYR A 165 -22.38 23.67 -7.17
CA TYR A 165 -21.97 23.91 -5.79
C TYR A 165 -20.58 23.32 -5.54
N ARG A 166 -19.80 23.99 -4.71
CA ARG A 166 -18.55 23.52 -4.12
C ARG A 166 -18.64 23.65 -2.61
N ASN A 167 -18.48 22.55 -1.88
CA ASN A 167 -18.62 22.51 -0.42
C ASN A 167 -19.93 23.19 0.03
N ASP A 168 -21.03 22.81 -0.63
CA ASP A 168 -22.39 23.35 -0.45
C ASP A 168 -22.58 24.86 -0.75
N SER A 169 -21.53 25.54 -1.20
CA SER A 169 -21.57 26.95 -1.61
C SER A 169 -21.81 27.04 -3.12
N PHE A 170 -22.73 27.92 -3.54
CA PHE A 170 -23.01 28.15 -4.96
C PHE A 170 -21.79 28.77 -5.67
N ILE A 171 -21.39 28.17 -6.81
CA ILE A 171 -20.26 28.65 -7.62
C ILE A 171 -20.67 29.17 -8.99
N GLY A 172 -21.89 28.89 -9.43
CA GLY A 172 -22.42 29.40 -10.70
C GLY A 172 -23.50 28.50 -11.29
N SER A 173 -24.16 29.01 -12.33
CA SER A 173 -25.13 28.26 -13.13
C SER A 173 -24.62 28.13 -14.56
N GLY A 174 -24.93 27.01 -15.22
CA GLY A 174 -24.51 26.75 -16.59
C GLY A 174 -25.55 25.96 -17.39
N SER A 175 -25.37 25.90 -18.70
CA SER A 175 -26.18 25.05 -19.59
C SER A 175 -25.72 23.60 -19.42
N TRP A 176 -26.10 23.00 -18.27
CA TRP A 176 -25.76 21.64 -17.83
C TRP A 176 -24.28 21.36 -17.57
N SER A 177 -23.39 22.31 -17.84
CA SER A 177 -21.96 22.18 -17.63
C SER A 177 -21.37 23.43 -16.99
N PHE A 178 -20.33 23.23 -16.19
CA PHE A 178 -19.57 24.29 -15.54
C PHE A 178 -18.08 24.00 -15.64
N ILE A 179 -17.32 24.94 -16.19
CA ILE A 179 -15.90 24.75 -16.45
C ILE A 179 -15.10 25.49 -15.38
N LEU A 180 -14.39 24.73 -14.55
CA LEU A 180 -13.32 25.25 -13.70
C LEU A 180 -12.09 25.43 -14.58
N ARG A 181 -11.57 26.66 -14.65
CA ARG A 181 -10.41 26.99 -15.49
C ARG A 181 -9.15 27.02 -14.65
N SER A 182 -8.08 26.42 -15.16
CA SER A 182 -6.77 26.42 -14.51
C SER A 182 -6.83 26.04 -13.03
N VAL A 183 -7.35 24.84 -12.73
CA VAL A 183 -7.58 24.37 -11.36
C VAL A 183 -6.30 24.33 -10.54
N SER A 184 -6.41 24.59 -9.25
CA SER A 184 -5.32 24.52 -8.26
C SER A 184 -5.72 23.63 -7.08
N THR A 185 -4.82 23.44 -6.12
CA THR A 185 -5.12 22.70 -4.88
C THR A 185 -6.25 23.34 -4.06
N ASP A 186 -6.48 24.64 -4.21
CA ASP A 186 -7.57 25.36 -3.54
C ASP A 186 -8.96 25.04 -4.14
N ASP A 187 -8.97 24.44 -5.34
CA ASP A 187 -10.19 23.98 -6.00
C ASP A 187 -10.57 22.55 -5.62
N GLU A 188 -9.79 21.86 -4.79
CA GLU A 188 -10.17 20.57 -4.23
C GLU A 188 -11.42 20.68 -3.36
N GLY A 189 -12.25 19.63 -3.40
CA GLY A 189 -13.41 19.55 -2.52
C GLY A 189 -14.58 18.77 -3.10
N SER A 190 -15.72 18.92 -2.44
CA SER A 190 -16.97 18.24 -2.77
C SER A 190 -17.81 19.10 -3.70
N TYR A 191 -18.13 18.58 -4.89
CA TYR A 191 -18.93 19.26 -5.90
C TYR A 191 -20.28 18.55 -6.10
N SER A 192 -21.32 19.33 -6.34
CA SER A 192 -22.65 18.83 -6.69
C SER A 192 -23.35 19.77 -7.67
N CYS A 193 -24.41 19.28 -8.33
CA CYS A 193 -25.28 20.10 -9.15
C CYS A 193 -26.74 19.96 -8.73
N ARG A 194 -27.52 21.03 -8.96
CA ARG A 194 -28.96 21.09 -8.72
C ARG A 194 -29.68 21.51 -9.98
N THR A 195 -30.77 20.82 -10.27
CA THR A 195 -31.67 21.11 -11.40
C THR A 195 -33.11 21.05 -10.91
N GLY A 196 -34.08 21.38 -11.79
CA GLY A 196 -35.50 21.14 -11.50
C GLY A 196 -35.83 19.67 -11.21
N GLY A 197 -34.99 18.72 -11.65
CA GLY A 197 -35.15 17.29 -11.40
C GLY A 197 -34.55 16.79 -10.07
N GLY A 198 -33.89 17.66 -9.29
CA GLY A 198 -33.29 17.32 -7.99
C GLY A 198 -31.81 17.71 -7.86
N VAL A 199 -31.17 17.21 -6.80
CA VAL A 199 -29.76 17.46 -6.45
C VAL A 199 -28.95 16.18 -6.66
N SER A 200 -27.78 16.31 -7.28
CA SER A 200 -26.84 15.19 -7.45
C SER A 200 -26.19 14.79 -6.13
N PRO A 201 -25.75 13.53 -5.96
CA PRO A 201 -24.79 13.17 -4.93
C PRO A 201 -23.53 14.04 -5.02
N PRO A 202 -22.88 14.35 -3.89
CA PRO A 202 -21.58 15.01 -3.90
C PRO A 202 -20.52 14.10 -4.50
N GLY A 203 -19.64 14.67 -5.33
CA GLY A 203 -18.46 14.01 -5.88
C GLY A 203 -17.20 14.77 -5.49
N TRP A 204 -16.12 14.04 -5.21
CA TRP A 204 -14.86 14.64 -4.78
C TRP A 204 -13.95 14.95 -5.97
N LEU A 205 -13.52 16.22 -6.10
CA LEU A 205 -12.46 16.61 -7.03
C LEU A 205 -11.13 16.68 -6.27
N SER A 206 -10.14 15.95 -6.76
CA SER A 206 -8.75 16.08 -6.30
C SER A 206 -7.87 16.68 -7.39
N VAL A 207 -6.95 17.56 -6.99
CA VAL A 207 -6.01 18.29 -7.83
C VAL A 207 -4.60 17.98 -7.36
N ARG A 208 -3.79 17.42 -8.26
CA ARG A 208 -2.36 17.20 -8.02
C ARG A 208 -1.62 18.52 -8.18
N ALA A 209 -0.82 18.85 -7.17
CA ALA A 209 0.18 19.90 -7.29
C ALA A 209 1.07 19.64 -8.51
N PRO A 210 1.58 20.69 -9.18
CA PRO A 210 2.67 20.53 -10.12
C PRO A 210 3.81 19.77 -9.41
N PRO A 211 4.55 18.89 -10.11
CA PRO A 211 5.82 18.43 -9.56
C PRO A 211 6.64 19.68 -9.21
N ASP A 212 7.19 19.70 -7.99
CA ASP A 212 8.14 20.74 -7.63
C ASP A 212 9.24 20.73 -8.70
N PRO A 213 9.70 21.91 -9.16
CA PRO A 213 10.93 21.93 -9.95
C PRO A 213 11.97 21.20 -9.12
N ASP A 214 12.60 20.16 -9.71
CA ASP A 214 13.70 19.45 -9.06
C ASP A 214 14.62 20.52 -8.46
N PRO A 215 15.01 20.41 -7.17
CA PRO A 215 16.02 21.30 -6.65
C PRO A 215 17.23 21.10 -7.56
N ASP A 216 17.59 22.13 -8.32
CA ASP A 216 18.88 22.18 -8.98
C ASP A 216 19.92 21.73 -7.94
N PRO A 217 20.91 20.91 -8.30
CA PRO A 217 21.99 20.58 -7.40
C PRO A 217 22.77 21.87 -7.13
N ASP A 218 22.32 22.65 -6.15
CA ASP A 218 23.07 23.76 -5.58
C ASP A 218 24.40 23.19 -5.10
N PRO A 219 25.55 23.66 -5.62
CA PRO A 219 26.85 23.13 -5.24
C PRO A 219 27.21 23.38 -3.77
N ASP A 220 26.46 24.21 -3.04
CA ASP A 220 26.82 24.68 -1.71
C ASP A 220 25.62 24.73 -0.74
N SER A 221 25.11 23.56 -0.34
CA SER A 221 24.22 23.46 0.83
C SER A 221 24.82 22.62 1.96
N SER A 222 26.08 22.89 2.29
CA SER A 222 26.66 22.52 3.58
C SER A 222 26.47 23.64 4.62
N SER A 223 25.23 24.07 4.86
CA SER A 223 24.91 24.85 6.06
C SER A 223 23.80 24.19 6.87
N SER A 224 24.16 23.04 7.44
CA SER A 224 23.43 22.52 8.59
C SER A 224 23.50 23.57 9.71
N SER A 225 22.39 24.25 9.94
CA SER A 225 22.28 25.22 11.02
C SER A 225 22.49 24.51 12.37
N PRO A 226 23.51 24.87 13.17
CA PRO A 226 23.89 24.13 14.39
C PRO A 226 22.81 24.19 15.49
N LEU A 227 21.84 25.09 15.35
CA LEU A 227 20.80 25.33 16.35
C LEU A 227 19.81 24.16 16.49
N ARG A 228 19.51 23.43 15.41
CA ARG A 228 18.55 22.31 15.44
C ARG A 228 19.11 21.08 16.17
N SER A 229 20.43 20.88 16.13
CA SER A 229 21.13 19.78 16.81
C SER A 229 21.38 20.04 18.29
N ILE A 230 21.32 21.29 18.74
CA ILE A 230 21.52 21.66 20.14
C ILE A 230 20.19 21.60 20.92
N LEU A 231 19.07 21.97 20.29
CA LEU A 231 17.75 22.02 20.93
C LEU A 231 17.27 20.67 21.48
N TRP A 232 17.40 19.58 20.72
CA TRP A 232 17.00 18.25 21.22
C TRP A 232 17.93 17.75 22.33
N LYS A 233 19.23 18.07 22.30
CA LYS A 233 20.18 17.68 23.35
C LYS A 233 19.90 18.38 24.67
N ILE A 234 19.51 19.66 24.65
CA ILE A 234 19.14 20.42 25.85
C ILE A 234 17.83 19.91 26.46
N LEU A 235 16.87 19.45 25.63
CA LEU A 235 15.59 18.95 26.12
C LEU A 235 15.67 17.53 26.72
N TYR A 236 16.49 16.64 26.11
CA TYR A 236 16.56 15.22 26.52
C TYR A 236 17.51 14.95 27.70
N ALA A 237 18.56 15.75 27.87
CA ALA A 237 19.54 15.57 28.95
C ALA A 237 18.95 15.62 30.37
N PRO A 238 18.10 16.61 30.76
CA PRO A 238 17.53 16.63 32.10
C PRO A 238 16.55 15.47 32.30
N VAL A 239 15.74 15.14 31.28
CA VAL A 239 14.75 14.05 31.36
C VAL A 239 15.44 12.70 31.59
N SER A 240 16.53 12.40 30.87
CA SER A 240 17.23 11.13 31.07
C SER A 240 17.83 11.02 32.48
N ILE A 241 18.36 12.12 33.02
CA ILE A 241 18.94 12.16 34.38
C ILE A 241 17.87 11.89 35.45
N PHE A 242 16.67 12.49 35.31
CA PHE A 242 15.57 12.27 36.26
C PHE A 242 15.04 10.83 36.27
N TYR A 243 15.20 10.06 35.18
CA TYR A 243 14.82 8.64 35.14
C TYR A 243 15.96 7.68 35.49
N PHE A 244 17.20 7.97 35.07
CA PHE A 244 18.35 7.08 35.31
C PHE A 244 18.81 7.07 36.78
N ILE A 245 18.83 8.21 37.47
CA ILE A 245 19.29 8.26 38.86
C ILE A 245 18.38 7.44 39.80
N PRO A 246 17.04 7.59 39.81
CA PRO A 246 16.19 6.80 40.70
C PRO A 246 16.18 5.31 40.33
N THR A 247 16.31 4.96 39.05
CA THR A 247 16.40 3.55 38.62
C THR A 247 17.73 2.92 39.06
N CYS A 248 18.85 3.62 38.94
CA CYS A 248 20.14 3.16 39.48
C CYS A 248 20.13 3.02 41.00
N VAL A 249 19.53 3.98 41.73
CA VAL A 249 19.40 3.89 43.20
C VAL A 249 18.49 2.73 43.61
N PHE A 250 17.40 2.48 42.88
CA PHE A 250 16.52 1.33 43.12
C PHE A 250 17.24 0.00 42.89
N ILE A 251 17.98 -0.14 41.79
CA ILE A 251 18.78 -1.35 41.49
C ILE A 251 19.89 -1.53 42.53
N TYR A 252 20.55 -0.46 42.96
CA TYR A 252 21.55 -0.51 44.02
C TYR A 252 20.94 -0.99 45.35
N LYS A 253 19.77 -0.46 45.74
CA LYS A 253 19.08 -0.92 46.96
C LYS A 253 18.57 -2.35 46.87
N LEU A 254 18.15 -2.81 45.68
CA LEU A 254 17.80 -4.22 45.45
C LEU A 254 19.01 -5.13 45.60
N ARG A 255 20.17 -4.75 45.03
CA ARG A 255 21.42 -5.49 45.19
C ARG A 255 21.90 -5.53 46.63
N HIS A 256 21.76 -4.42 47.36
CA HIS A 256 22.14 -4.36 48.77
C HIS A 256 21.18 -5.11 49.71
N ARG A 257 19.91 -5.33 49.30
CA ARG A 257 19.00 -6.24 50.02
C ARG A 257 19.32 -7.71 49.76
N ALA A 258 19.80 -8.06 48.57
CA ALA A 258 20.17 -9.43 48.22
C ALA A 258 21.43 -9.93 48.96
N THR A 259 22.30 -9.03 49.42
CA THR A 259 23.52 -9.39 50.17
C THR A 259 23.32 -9.47 51.69
N GLY A 260 22.10 -9.26 52.21
CA GLY A 260 21.76 -9.31 53.65
C GLY A 260 21.20 -10.64 54.16
N TRP A 261 21.10 -11.70 53.34
CA TRP A 261 20.57 -13.00 53.76
C TRP A 261 21.71 -14.00 53.98
N SER A 262 22.14 -14.18 55.23
CA SER A 262 22.96 -15.33 55.64
C SER A 262 22.06 -16.54 55.92
N PRO A 263 22.42 -17.77 55.49
CA PRO A 263 21.66 -18.97 55.82
C PRO A 263 22.16 -19.58 57.14
N ALA A 264 21.26 -19.69 58.12
CA ALA A 264 21.37 -20.55 59.30
C ALA A 264 19.93 -20.93 59.71
N GLY A 265 19.57 -22.15 60.07
CA GLY A 265 20.31 -23.37 60.28
C GLY A 265 19.37 -24.57 60.42
N ARG A 266 20.02 -25.71 60.58
CA ARG A 266 19.57 -27.10 60.68
C ARG A 266 18.76 -27.40 61.96
N THR A 267 17.67 -28.16 61.85
CA THR A 267 17.18 -29.06 62.93
C THR A 267 16.70 -30.39 62.37
N ARG A 268 16.85 -31.43 63.19
CA ARG A 268 17.13 -32.84 62.87
C ARG A 268 16.27 -33.71 63.79
N THR A 269 15.62 -34.75 63.25
CA THR A 269 15.13 -35.99 63.95
C THR A 269 14.42 -36.86 62.90
N SER A 270 14.45 -38.19 62.81
CA SER A 270 15.16 -39.35 63.40
C SER A 270 14.64 -40.60 62.65
N GLY A 271 15.47 -41.64 62.42
CA GLY A 271 15.20 -42.85 61.58
C GLY A 271 14.17 -43.86 62.13
N PRO A 272 14.10 -45.16 61.68
CA PRO A 272 15.26 -46.06 61.49
C PRO A 272 15.20 -47.20 60.40
N ARG A 273 16.38 -47.79 60.14
CA ARG A 273 16.83 -49.22 59.90
C ARG A 273 16.10 -50.27 58.99
N ARG A 274 16.91 -50.75 58.01
CA ARG A 274 17.42 -52.14 57.68
C ARG A 274 16.58 -53.21 56.92
N ALA A 275 17.35 -54.06 56.20
CA ALA A 275 17.09 -55.35 55.50
C ALA A 275 16.62 -55.24 54.03
N ALA A 276 16.84 -56.17 53.09
CA ALA A 276 17.79 -57.27 52.77
C ALA A 276 17.24 -57.96 51.48
N GLU A 277 18.10 -58.53 50.63
CA GLU A 277 17.89 -59.70 49.71
C GLU A 277 16.83 -59.60 48.56
N GLU A 278 17.25 -59.82 47.29
CA GLU A 278 17.00 -61.00 46.40
C GLU A 278 15.65 -60.89 45.64
N GLU A 279 15.39 -61.30 44.38
CA GLU A 279 16.08 -61.94 43.25
C GLU A 279 15.11 -61.84 42.03
N GLU A 280 15.65 -61.85 40.79
CA GLU A 280 15.07 -62.39 39.52
C GLU A 280 13.68 -61.95 38.95
N ALA A 281 13.36 -61.97 37.65
CA ALA A 281 13.93 -62.58 36.43
C ALA A 281 13.35 -61.96 35.12
N ALA A 282 14.07 -62.25 34.02
CA ALA A 282 13.67 -62.40 32.60
C ALA A 282 13.18 -61.17 31.81
N ALA A 283 13.83 -60.66 30.75
CA ALA A 283 14.39 -61.23 29.51
C ALA A 283 13.33 -61.65 28.45
N GLY A 284 13.46 -61.10 27.23
CA GLY A 284 12.77 -61.55 26.02
C GLY A 284 12.79 -60.48 24.91
N GLY A 285 13.67 -60.66 23.92
CA GLY A 285 13.81 -59.81 22.73
C GLY A 285 13.24 -60.43 21.46
N ASP A 286 13.68 -59.84 20.34
CA ASP A 286 13.60 -60.26 18.92
C ASP A 286 12.35 -59.75 18.17
N ASP A 287 12.43 -58.73 17.30
CA ASP A 287 13.04 -58.65 15.94
C ASP A 287 12.19 -59.33 14.85
N TYR A 288 11.69 -58.53 13.89
CA TYR A 288 11.45 -58.89 12.49
C TYR A 288 11.36 -57.62 11.63
N ASP A 289 12.25 -57.57 10.62
CA ASP A 289 12.29 -56.68 9.45
C ASP A 289 11.08 -56.81 8.51
N ASP A 290 10.77 -55.75 7.78
CA ASP A 290 10.34 -55.85 6.38
C ASP A 290 10.70 -54.60 5.57
N ALA A 291 11.18 -54.85 4.34
CA ALA A 291 11.89 -53.92 3.47
C ALA A 291 11.07 -53.43 2.24
N MET A 292 11.72 -52.55 1.45
CA MET A 292 11.45 -52.06 0.08
C MET A 292 10.66 -50.74 -0.06
N ALA A 293 11.01 -49.75 -0.89
CA ALA A 293 12.09 -49.52 -1.87
C ALA A 293 12.15 -48.00 -2.23
N PRO A 294 13.24 -47.49 -2.85
CA PRO A 294 13.41 -46.07 -3.19
C PRO A 294 12.94 -45.71 -4.61
N VAL A 295 12.42 -44.50 -4.82
CA VAL A 295 12.12 -43.94 -6.16
C VAL A 295 12.87 -42.62 -6.37
N THR A 296 13.80 -42.66 -7.32
CA THR A 296 14.46 -41.53 -7.97
C THR A 296 13.68 -41.07 -9.20
N THR A 297 13.55 -39.76 -9.43
CA THR A 297 13.32 -39.21 -10.78
C THR A 297 14.17 -37.96 -11.01
N GLN A 298 14.96 -38.04 -12.09
CA GLN A 298 15.81 -37.00 -12.68
C GLN A 298 14.99 -35.86 -13.30
N HIS A 299 15.55 -34.65 -13.27
CA HIS A 299 15.26 -33.58 -14.23
C HIS A 299 16.35 -33.59 -15.31
N HIS A 300 15.94 -33.61 -16.58
CA HIS A 300 16.81 -33.39 -17.73
C HIS A 300 16.80 -31.90 -18.08
N PHE A 301 17.95 -31.39 -18.53
CA PHE A 301 18.10 -30.07 -19.16
C PHE A 301 17.54 -30.08 -20.58
#